data_AF-A0AAC9CY67-F1
#
_entry.id   AF-A0AAC9CY67-F1
#
_cell.length_a   1.000
_cell.length_b   1.000
_cell.length_c   1.000
_cell.angle_alpha   90.00
_cell.angle_beta   90.00
_cell.angle_gamma   90.00
#
_symmetry.space_group_name_H-M   'P 1'
#
loop_
_entity.id
_entity.type
_entity.pdbx_description
1 polymer ?
#
loop_
_entity_poly.entity_id
_entity_poly.type
_entity_poly.pdbx_seq_one_letter_code
_entity_poly.pdbx_strand_id
1 'polypeptide(L)'
;MSHIRMFNDYFPPYKAAVDAGVGSVMASFNEVDGIPATGNKWLMTDVLRKQWGFKGFVVTDFTGIPEMIEHGMGNLQDVSALAMNAGVEMDMVGEGFLGTLKKSLDEGKVKSKRSIML
;
A
#
# COMPACT_ATOMS: atom_id res chain seq x y z
N MET A 1 -4.24 2.12 17.18
CA MET A 1 -5.54 1.74 17.82
C MET A 1 -5.68 0.23 17.80
N SER A 2 -6.59 -0.40 18.55
CA SER A 2 -6.76 -1.86 18.46
C SER A 2 -7.44 -2.28 17.16
N HIS A 3 -7.15 -3.49 16.68
CA HIS A 3 -7.79 -4.02 15.46
C HIS A 3 -9.31 -4.17 15.62
N ILE A 4 -9.79 -4.55 16.80
CA ILE A 4 -11.24 -4.64 17.07
C ILE A 4 -11.93 -3.29 16.81
N ARG A 5 -11.32 -2.18 17.26
CA ARG A 5 -11.83 -0.83 17.00
C ARG A 5 -11.76 -0.49 15.50
N MET A 6 -10.68 -0.87 14.80
CA MET A 6 -10.61 -0.66 13.36
C MET A 6 -11.79 -1.31 12.63
N PHE A 7 -12.04 -2.60 12.88
CA PHE A 7 -13.10 -3.34 12.18
C PHE A 7 -14.51 -2.88 12.51
N ASN A 8 -14.78 -2.49 13.76
CA ASN A 8 -16.13 -2.10 14.18
C ASN A 8 -16.43 -0.63 13.92
N ASP A 9 -15.46 0.27 14.13
CA ASP A 9 -15.74 1.71 14.20
C ASP A 9 -15.22 2.48 12.97
N TYR A 10 -14.16 2.01 12.29
CA TYR A 10 -13.47 2.80 11.25
C TYR A 10 -13.51 2.17 9.85
N PHE A 11 -13.42 0.86 9.74
CA PHE A 11 -13.41 0.14 8.46
C PHE A 11 -14.75 0.05 7.71
N PRO A 12 -15.94 0.12 8.34
CA PRO A 12 -17.20 -0.07 7.61
C PRO A 12 -17.39 0.80 6.36
N PRO A 13 -17.06 2.11 6.35
CA PRO A 13 -17.22 2.93 5.15
C PRO A 13 -16.32 2.49 3.98
N TYR A 14 -15.06 2.14 4.25
CA TYR A 14 -14.13 1.69 3.20
C TYR A 14 -14.56 0.35 2.62
N LYS A 15 -14.99 -0.58 3.46
CA LYS A 15 -15.50 -1.88 3.00
C LYS A 15 -16.77 -1.69 2.15
N ALA A 16 -17.68 -0.80 2.55
CA ALA A 16 -18.88 -0.51 1.76
C ALA A 16 -18.55 0.01 0.35
N ALA A 17 -17.53 0.86 0.21
CA ALA A 17 -17.06 1.32 -1.10
C ALA A 17 -16.46 0.19 -1.95
N VAL A 18 -15.70 -0.73 -1.33
CA VAL A 18 -15.16 -1.91 -2.00
C VAL A 18 -16.28 -2.84 -2.46
N ASP A 19 -17.25 -3.15 -1.58
CA ASP A 19 -18.42 -3.98 -1.90
C ASP A 19 -19.28 -3.35 -3.01
N ALA A 20 -19.33 -2.01 -3.08
CA ALA A 20 -20.01 -1.26 -4.15
C ALA A 20 -19.23 -1.23 -5.48
N GLY A 21 -18.01 -1.77 -5.53
CA GLY A 21 -17.22 -1.89 -6.75
C GLY A 21 -16.40 -0.66 -7.11
N VAL A 22 -15.91 0.10 -6.12
CA VAL A 22 -14.98 1.23 -6.38
C VAL A 22 -13.76 0.76 -7.20
N GLY A 23 -13.34 1.58 -8.17
CA GLY A 23 -12.26 1.22 -9.11
C GLY A 23 -10.84 1.39 -8.54
N SER A 24 -10.67 2.25 -7.54
CA SER A 24 -9.38 2.54 -6.92
C SER A 24 -9.51 2.87 -5.43
N VAL A 25 -8.41 2.69 -4.69
CA VAL A 25 -8.27 3.09 -3.29
C VAL A 25 -7.00 3.92 -3.15
N MET A 26 -7.05 4.98 -2.33
CA MET A 26 -5.88 5.79 -2.01
C MET A 26 -5.33 5.38 -0.63
N ALA A 27 -4.03 5.10 -0.54
CA ALA A 27 -3.37 4.85 0.74
C ALA A 27 -3.17 6.17 1.50
N SER A 28 -3.42 6.19 2.82
CA SER A 28 -3.29 7.39 3.65
C SER A 28 -1.86 7.64 4.14
N PHE A 29 -1.60 8.85 4.64
CA PHE A 29 -0.31 9.23 5.22
C PHE A 29 0.02 8.55 6.56
N ASN A 30 -0.99 8.37 7.41
CA ASN A 30 -0.75 7.98 8.79
C ASN A 30 -0.18 6.55 8.93
N GLU A 31 0.51 6.34 10.03
CA GLU A 31 0.91 5.01 10.46
C GLU A 31 -0.25 4.22 11.08
N VAL A 32 -0.20 2.90 10.86
CA VAL A 32 -1.04 1.91 11.53
C VAL A 32 -0.10 0.83 12.04
N ASP A 33 -0.13 0.61 13.36
CA ASP A 33 0.79 -0.28 14.07
C ASP A 33 2.27 0.04 13.81
N GLY A 34 2.59 1.34 13.74
CA GLY A 34 3.95 1.85 13.52
C GLY A 34 4.45 1.75 12.08
N ILE A 35 3.59 1.38 11.12
CA ILE A 35 3.94 1.28 9.70
C ILE A 35 3.04 2.24 8.90
N PRO A 36 3.60 3.18 8.10
CA PRO A 36 2.82 4.04 7.21
C PRO A 36 1.89 3.22 6.31
N ALA A 37 0.65 3.66 6.13
CA ALA A 37 -0.35 2.86 5.40
C ALA A 37 0.11 2.49 3.97
N THR A 38 0.83 3.40 3.30
CA THR A 38 1.47 3.18 1.99
C THR A 38 2.39 1.96 1.96
N GLY A 39 3.11 1.68 3.04
CA GLY A 39 3.99 0.53 3.19
C GLY A 39 3.37 -0.65 3.97
N ASN A 40 2.11 -0.55 4.37
CA ASN A 40 1.48 -1.53 5.26
C ASN A 40 0.81 -2.66 4.49
N LYS A 41 1.48 -3.81 4.42
CA LYS A 41 0.98 -5.01 3.74
C LYS A 41 -0.31 -5.58 4.36
N TRP A 42 -0.44 -5.49 5.68
CA TRP A 42 -1.64 -5.97 6.37
C TRP A 42 -2.87 -5.20 5.91
N LEU A 43 -2.78 -3.87 5.79
CA LEU A 43 -3.86 -3.05 5.21
C LEU A 43 -4.07 -3.33 3.72
N MET A 44 -3.04 -3.12 2.91
CA MET A 44 -3.19 -3.03 1.45
C MET A 44 -3.38 -4.39 0.76
N THR A 45 -2.92 -5.46 1.39
CA THR A 45 -3.08 -6.82 0.85
C THR A 45 -3.98 -7.68 1.72
N ASP A 46 -3.68 -7.84 3.01
CA ASP A 46 -4.38 -8.85 3.82
C ASP A 46 -5.82 -8.45 4.14
N VAL A 47 -6.08 -7.19 4.48
CA VAL A 47 -7.44 -6.67 4.68
C VAL A 47 -8.09 -6.36 3.34
N LEU A 48 -7.53 -5.41 2.58
CA LEU A 48 -8.17 -4.88 1.38
C LEU A 48 -8.41 -5.94 0.30
N ARG A 49 -7.40 -6.76 -0.03
CA ARG A 49 -7.49 -7.72 -1.14
C ARG A 49 -7.97 -9.09 -0.68
N LYS A 50 -7.41 -9.66 0.39
CA LYS A 50 -7.73 -11.04 0.80
C LYS A 50 -9.05 -11.13 1.56
N GLN A 51 -9.33 -10.22 2.50
CA GLN A 51 -10.57 -10.26 3.27
C GLN A 51 -11.74 -9.61 2.54
N TRP A 52 -11.53 -8.45 1.91
CA TRP A 52 -12.62 -7.72 1.23
C TRP A 52 -12.74 -8.00 -0.26
N GLY A 53 -11.77 -8.70 -0.86
CA GLY A 53 -11.85 -9.11 -2.25
C GLY A 53 -11.63 -7.99 -3.28
N PHE A 54 -11.04 -6.85 -2.90
CA PHE A 54 -10.84 -5.70 -3.78
C PHE A 54 -10.07 -6.07 -5.06
N LYS A 55 -10.63 -5.71 -6.22
CA LYS A 55 -10.11 -6.03 -7.56
C LYS A 55 -9.53 -4.85 -8.32
N GLY A 56 -9.65 -3.63 -7.79
CA GLY A 56 -9.04 -2.44 -8.37
C GLY A 56 -7.56 -2.30 -8.05
N PHE A 57 -7.05 -1.08 -8.20
CA PHE A 57 -5.67 -0.71 -7.90
C PHE A 57 -5.58 0.31 -6.77
N VAL A 58 -4.43 0.33 -6.10
CA VAL A 58 -4.10 1.25 -5.01
C VAL A 58 -3.14 2.30 -5.52
N VAL A 59 -3.51 3.56 -5.33
CA VAL A 59 -2.67 4.73 -5.55
C VAL A 59 -2.19 5.28 -4.22
N THR A 60 -0.98 5.84 -4.16
CA THR A 60 -0.55 6.60 -2.98
C THR A 60 -1.28 7.92 -2.88
N ASP A 61 -1.36 8.50 -1.69
CA ASP A 61 -1.54 9.95 -1.56
C ASP A 61 -0.30 10.69 -2.09
N PHE A 62 -0.39 12.01 -2.18
CA PHE A 62 0.65 12.90 -2.70
C PHE A 62 2.00 12.64 -2.02
N THR A 63 3.02 12.23 -2.78
CA THR A 63 4.36 11.91 -2.26
C THR A 63 4.40 10.89 -1.12
N GLY A 64 3.37 10.05 -0.99
CA GLY A 64 3.25 9.10 0.12
C GLY A 64 4.35 8.04 0.20
N ILE A 65 5.06 7.73 -0.90
CA ILE A 65 6.24 6.85 -0.86
C ILE A 65 7.47 7.58 -0.29
N PRO A 66 7.92 8.72 -0.86
CA PRO A 66 9.03 9.49 -0.29
C PRO A 66 8.84 9.87 1.19
N GLU A 67 7.62 10.19 1.61
CA GLU A 67 7.33 10.57 3.01
C GLU A 67 7.59 9.45 4.01
N MET A 68 7.57 8.17 3.57
CA MET A 68 7.97 7.07 4.46
C MET A 68 9.43 7.15 4.92
N ILE A 69 10.29 7.90 4.20
CA ILE A 69 11.66 8.20 4.64
C ILE A 69 11.63 9.02 5.93
N GLU A 70 10.78 10.05 5.99
CA GLU A 70 10.59 10.90 7.19
C GLU A 70 9.92 10.13 8.33
N HIS A 71 9.09 9.13 8.01
CA HIS A 71 8.59 8.16 8.99
C HIS A 71 9.66 7.15 9.48
N GLY A 72 10.90 7.21 8.96
CA GLY A 72 12.00 6.36 9.41
C GLY A 72 12.06 4.96 8.78
N MET A 73 11.43 4.76 7.62
CA MET A 73 11.31 3.43 6.99
C MET A 73 12.49 3.04 6.08
N GLY A 74 13.50 3.90 5.93
CA GLY A 74 14.70 3.64 5.12
C GLY A 74 14.89 4.68 4.01
N ASN A 75 15.71 4.37 3.00
CA ASN A 75 15.91 5.25 1.84
C ASN A 75 14.82 5.06 0.79
N LEU A 76 14.82 5.89 -0.26
CA LEU A 76 13.81 5.87 -1.32
C LEU A 76 13.64 4.49 -1.99
N GLN A 77 14.73 3.75 -2.22
CA GLN A 77 14.66 2.41 -2.82
C GLN A 77 13.98 1.41 -1.87
N ASP A 78 14.31 1.47 -0.59
CA ASP A 78 13.76 0.56 0.42
C ASP A 78 12.26 0.82 0.63
N VAL A 79 11.85 2.09 0.73
CA VAL A 79 10.43 2.45 0.92
C VAL A 79 9.60 2.23 -0.35
N SER A 80 10.18 2.41 -1.53
CA SER A 80 9.52 2.07 -2.80
C SER A 80 9.31 0.56 -2.93
N ALA A 81 10.30 -0.25 -2.57
CA ALA A 81 10.16 -1.70 -2.53
C ALA A 81 9.14 -2.14 -1.47
N LEU A 82 9.10 -1.47 -0.31
CA LEU A 82 8.12 -1.72 0.73
C LEU A 82 6.69 -1.49 0.23
N ALA A 83 6.40 -0.33 -0.38
CA ALA A 83 5.08 -0.02 -0.94
C ALA A 83 4.67 -1.00 -2.05
N MET A 84 5.59 -1.31 -2.96
CA MET A 84 5.38 -2.29 -4.04
C MET A 84 5.20 -3.72 -3.50
N ASN A 85 5.74 -4.07 -2.33
CA ASN A 85 5.49 -5.38 -1.72
C ASN A 85 4.23 -5.38 -0.84
N ALA A 86 3.80 -4.22 -0.35
CA ALA A 86 2.63 -4.05 0.51
C ALA A 86 1.30 -4.18 -0.23
N GLY A 87 1.21 -3.63 -1.44
CA GLY A 87 -0.06 -3.63 -2.17
C GLY A 87 -0.29 -2.40 -3.04
N VAL A 88 0.64 -1.45 -3.08
CA VAL A 88 0.50 -0.22 -3.89
C VAL A 88 0.89 -0.50 -5.34
N GLU A 89 0.14 0.06 -6.29
CA GLU A 89 0.40 -0.11 -7.73
C GLU A 89 0.66 1.20 -8.48
N MET A 90 0.28 2.35 -7.93
CA MET A 90 0.49 3.65 -8.57
C MET A 90 1.10 4.65 -7.58
N ASP A 91 2.20 5.27 -8.00
CA ASP A 91 2.97 6.27 -7.24
C ASP A 91 2.58 7.69 -7.67
N MET A 92 2.05 8.47 -6.73
CA MET A 92 1.63 9.84 -6.99
C MET A 92 2.77 10.83 -6.69
N VAL A 93 3.28 11.46 -7.74
CA VAL A 93 4.28 12.56 -7.72
C VAL A 93 5.67 12.17 -7.20
N GLY A 94 5.80 11.17 -6.32
CA GLY A 94 7.05 10.88 -5.61
C GLY A 94 8.18 10.30 -6.44
N GLU A 95 7.89 9.77 -7.63
CA GLU A 95 8.85 9.12 -8.56
C GLU A 95 9.70 8.00 -7.93
N GLY A 96 9.32 7.49 -6.76
CA GLY A 96 10.01 6.38 -6.09
C GLY A 96 9.92 5.11 -6.91
N PHE A 97 8.74 4.82 -7.48
CA PHE A 97 8.55 3.66 -8.35
C PHE A 97 9.38 3.75 -9.63
N LEU A 98 9.28 4.89 -10.33
CA LEU A 98 10.00 5.14 -11.58
C LEU A 98 11.53 5.09 -11.36
N GLY A 99 12.02 5.72 -10.30
CA GLY A 99 13.45 5.86 -10.03
C GLY A 99 14.14 4.62 -9.46
N THR A 100 13.40 3.67 -8.86
CA THR A 100 14.02 2.62 -8.03
C THR A 100 13.61 1.18 -8.36
N LEU A 101 12.44 0.93 -8.96
CA LEU A 101 11.92 -0.44 -9.07
C LEU A 101 12.74 -1.34 -9.98
N LYS A 102 13.34 -0.79 -11.06
CA LYS A 102 14.23 -1.58 -11.92
C LYS A 102 15.40 -2.16 -11.13
N LYS A 103 16.09 -1.31 -10.36
CA LYS A 103 17.20 -1.73 -9.50
C LYS A 103 16.73 -2.72 -8.43
N SER A 104 15.59 -2.45 -7.79
CA SER A 104 15.01 -3.37 -6.80
C SER A 104 14.61 -4.72 -7.39
N LEU A 105 14.21 -4.79 -8.65
CA LEU A 105 13.94 -6.05 -9.34
C LEU A 105 15.23 -6.82 -9.61
N ASP A 106 16.25 -6.12 -10.11
CA ASP A 106 17.58 -6.70 -10.40
C ASP A 106 18.24 -7.24 -9.11
N GLU A 107 18.01 -6.59 -7.97
CA GLU A 107 18.47 -7.01 -6.63
C GLU A 107 17.55 -8.02 -5.92
N GLY A 108 16.41 -8.40 -6.51
CA GLY A 108 15.45 -9.33 -5.91
C GLY A 108 14.65 -8.79 -4.72
N LYS A 109 14.69 -7.48 -4.47
CA LYS A 109 13.88 -6.79 -3.44
C LYS A 109 12.39 -6.73 -3.81
N VAL A 110 12.06 -6.79 -5.10
CA VAL A 110 10.68 -6.90 -5.63
C VAL A 110 10.61 -8.00 -6.70
N LYS A 111 9.42 -8.56 -6.93
CA LYS A 111 9.21 -9.66 -7.90
C LYS A 111 8.48 -9.18 -9.16
N SER A 112 8.88 -9.66 -10.33
CA SER A 112 8.29 -9.31 -11.63
C SER A 112 6.84 -9.79 -11.81
N LYS A 113 6.45 -10.91 -11.20
CA LYS A 113 5.06 -11.37 -11.13
C LYS A 113 4.53 -11.23 -9.71
N ARG A 114 3.46 -10.45 -9.57
CA ARG A 114 2.48 -10.69 -8.50
C ARG A 114 1.54 -11.78 -9.01
N SER A 115 1.43 -12.89 -8.29
CA SER A 115 0.31 -13.82 -8.49
C SER A 115 -0.97 -13.08 -8.13
N ILE A 116 -1.60 -12.45 -9.11
CA ILE A 116 -3.03 -12.20 -9.07
C ILE A 116 -3.66 -13.58 -9.13
N MET A 117 -4.03 -14.12 -7.97
CA MET A 117 -4.98 -15.23 -7.92
C MET A 117 -6.31 -14.65 -8.43
N LEU A 118 -6.57 -14.87 -9.72
CA LEU A 118 -7.92 -14.91 -10.26
C LEU A 118 -8.61 -16.16 -9.73
#